data_AF-A0A8X6J8K2-F1
#
_entry.id   AF-A0A8X6J8K2-F1
#
_cell.length_a   1.000
_cell.length_b   1.000
_cell.length_c   1.000
_cell.angle_alpha   90.00
_cell.angle_beta   90.00
_cell.angle_gamma   90.00
#
_symmetry.space_group_name_H-M   'P 1'
#
loop_
_entity.id
_entity.type
_entity.pdbx_description
1 polymer ?
#
loop_
_entity_poly.entity_id
_entity_poly.type
_entity_poly.pdbx_seq_one_letter_code
_entity_poly.pdbx_strand_id
1 'polypeptide(L)'
;MFSTLNDKQVSSQANYSYRCIFDALLSPRAVQESMLTSGLFYKDAASKHESVELANGSDNINPGYQTRYNIFKDSKLIDMIGPLHFDLGNQSKCLINSVNFELS
;
A
#
# COMPACT_ATOMS: atom_id res chain seq x y z
N MET A 1 6.88 -15.91 -3.37
CA MET A 1 7.25 -16.23 -1.97
C MET A 1 6.04 -16.88 -1.31
N PHE A 2 6.23 -18.00 -0.61
CA PHE A 2 5.18 -18.78 0.05
C PHE A 2 5.45 -18.77 1.56
N SER A 3 4.41 -18.60 2.39
CA SER A 3 4.56 -18.66 3.85
C SER A 3 4.11 -20.02 4.35
N THR A 4 4.93 -20.64 5.20
CA THR A 4 4.66 -21.93 5.84
C THR A 4 4.50 -21.74 7.34
N LEU A 5 3.54 -22.44 7.96
CA LEU A 5 3.37 -22.53 9.40
C LEU A 5 3.39 -24.02 9.78
N ASN A 6 4.32 -24.42 10.64
CA ASN A 6 4.55 -25.84 10.99
C ASN A 6 4.65 -26.75 9.74
N ASP A 7 5.53 -26.38 8.80
CA ASP A 7 5.76 -27.07 7.52
C ASP A 7 4.55 -27.20 6.59
N LYS A 8 3.42 -26.62 6.96
CA LYS A 8 2.23 -26.52 6.11
C LYS A 8 2.21 -25.18 5.41
N GLN A 9 2.08 -25.21 4.08
CA GLN A 9 1.88 -23.99 3.32
C GLN A 9 0.54 -23.36 3.71
N VAL A 10 0.58 -22.14 4.23
CA VAL A 10 -0.61 -21.38 4.66
C VAL A 10 -0.92 -20.21 3.73
N SER A 11 0.05 -19.77 2.93
CA SER A 11 -0.15 -18.73 1.92
C SER A 11 0.43 -19.13 0.57
N SER A 12 -0.28 -18.79 -0.49
CA SER A 12 0.16 -18.98 -1.87
C SER A 12 -0.15 -17.74 -2.70
N GLN A 13 0.39 -17.68 -3.92
CA GLN A 13 0.14 -16.58 -4.85
C GLN A 13 -1.35 -16.46 -5.22
N ALA A 14 -2.12 -17.55 -5.10
CA ALA A 14 -3.57 -17.57 -5.31
C ALA A 14 -4.37 -17.01 -4.11
N ASN A 15 -3.75 -16.92 -2.92
CA ASN A 15 -4.38 -16.48 -1.68
C ASN A 15 -3.66 -15.24 -1.14
N TYR A 16 -3.45 -14.26 -2.01
CA TYR A 16 -2.68 -13.04 -1.74
C TYR A 16 -3.15 -12.30 -0.48
N SER A 17 -4.47 -12.17 -0.27
CA SER A 17 -5.04 -11.50 0.90
C SER A 17 -4.61 -12.13 2.23
N TYR A 18 -4.57 -13.47 2.31
CA TYR A 18 -4.10 -14.18 3.50
C TYR A 18 -2.62 -13.93 3.74
N ARG A 19 -1.83 -13.88 2.68
CA ARG A 19 -0.40 -13.53 2.78
C ARG A 19 -0.21 -12.13 3.36
N CYS A 20 -0.91 -11.12 2.84
CA CYS A 20 -0.79 -9.75 3.33
C CYS A 20 -1.17 -9.63 4.80
N ILE A 21 -2.20 -10.35 5.24
CA ILE A 21 -2.60 -10.40 6.65
C ILE A 21 -1.47 -10.99 7.51
N PHE A 22 -0.87 -12.12 7.09
CA PHE A 22 0.25 -12.71 7.83
C PHE A 22 1.47 -11.79 7.85
N ASP A 23 1.82 -11.18 6.72
CA ASP A 23 2.94 -10.24 6.64
C ASP A 23 2.69 -9.02 7.55
N ALA A 24 1.45 -8.51 7.62
CA ALA A 24 1.07 -7.40 8.51
C ALA A 24 1.01 -7.78 10.01
N LEU A 25 0.67 -9.02 10.35
CA LEU A 25 0.58 -9.45 11.74
C LEU A 25 1.93 -9.92 12.30
N LEU A 26 2.76 -10.55 11.47
CA LEU A 26 3.99 -11.22 11.90
C LEU A 26 5.23 -10.34 11.69
N SER A 27 5.17 -9.32 10.83
CA SER A 27 6.32 -8.42 10.64
C SER A 27 6.45 -7.43 11.79
N PRO A 28 7.66 -7.20 12.32
CA PRO A 28 7.91 -6.13 13.28
C PRO A 28 7.53 -4.77 12.70
N ARG A 29 7.00 -3.88 13.53
CA ARG A 29 6.57 -2.52 13.12
C ARG A 29 7.64 -1.76 12.36
N ALA A 30 8.89 -1.81 12.81
CA ALA A 30 10.00 -1.09 12.15
C ALA A 30 10.22 -1.57 10.71
N VAL A 31 10.05 -2.87 10.44
CA VAL A 31 10.16 -3.43 9.09
C VAL A 31 9.00 -2.96 8.22
N GLN A 32 7.79 -2.93 8.77
CA GLN A 32 6.61 -2.43 8.07
C GLN A 32 6.74 -0.95 7.72
N GLU A 33 7.19 -0.13 8.67
CA GLU A 33 7.43 1.31 8.45
C GLU A 33 8.50 1.53 7.39
N SER A 34 9.61 0.79 7.44
CA SER A 34 10.66 0.86 6.40
C SER A 34 10.14 0.43 5.03
N MET A 35 9.35 -0.63 4.96
CA MET A 35 8.77 -1.12 3.71
C MET A 35 7.77 -0.11 3.14
N LEU A 36 6.87 0.42 3.96
CA LEU A 36 5.86 1.40 3.55
C LEU A 36 6.50 2.71 3.10
N THR A 37 7.47 3.23 3.84
CA THR A 37 8.19 4.46 3.47
C THR A 37 9.03 4.29 2.21
N SER A 38 9.58 3.09 1.95
CA SER A 38 10.24 2.78 0.67
C SER A 38 9.28 2.84 -0.53
N GLY A 39 8.00 2.55 -0.31
CA GLY A 39 6.93 2.69 -1.30
C GLY A 39 6.26 4.08 -1.30
N LEU A 40 6.86 5.08 -0.65
CA LEU A 40 6.31 6.44 -0.49
C LEU A 40 4.94 6.49 0.22
N PHE A 41 4.61 5.46 0.99
CA PHE A 41 3.40 5.45 1.81
C PHE A 41 3.62 6.26 3.09
N TYR A 42 2.97 7.41 3.16
CA TYR A 42 2.90 8.25 4.35
C TYR A 42 1.45 8.41 4.75
N LYS A 43 1.12 8.02 5.99
CA LYS A 43 -0.27 8.00 6.45
C LYS A 43 -0.84 9.41 6.52
N ASP A 44 -2.00 9.58 5.90
CA ASP A 44 -2.73 10.84 5.92
C ASP A 44 -3.39 11.08 7.27
N ALA A 45 -3.60 12.36 7.61
CA ALA A 45 -4.35 12.72 8.80
C ALA A 45 -5.83 12.33 8.66
N ALA A 46 -6.42 11.86 9.76
CA ALA A 46 -7.83 11.49 9.79
C ALA A 46 -8.71 12.66 9.33
N SER A 47 -9.67 12.36 8.46
CA SER A 47 -10.59 13.33 7.83
C SER A 47 -9.94 14.37 6.91
N LYS A 48 -8.66 14.19 6.52
CA LYS A 48 -7.94 15.14 5.65
C LYS A 48 -7.36 14.50 4.39
N HIS A 49 -7.81 13.30 4.02
CA HIS A 49 -7.33 12.56 2.85
C HIS A 49 -7.48 13.35 1.54
N GLU A 50 -8.56 14.14 1.42
CA GLU A 50 -8.81 14.99 0.25
C GLU A 50 -8.07 16.33 0.28
N SER A 51 -7.36 16.65 1.36
CA SER A 51 -6.67 17.92 1.48
C SER A 51 -5.37 17.94 0.70
N VAL A 52 -5.22 18.98 -0.10
CA VAL A 52 -4.01 19.31 -0.90
C VAL A 52 -3.29 20.56 -0.39
N GLU A 53 -3.63 21.01 0.82
CA GLU A 53 -3.08 22.24 1.38
C GLU A 53 -1.65 22.03 1.91
N LEU A 54 -0.74 22.92 1.49
CA LEU A 54 0.69 22.86 1.80
C LEU A 54 1.15 23.89 2.82
N ALA A 55 0.32 24.90 3.10
CA ALA A 55 0.68 26.05 3.92
C ALA A 55 0.58 25.73 5.41
N ASN A 56 1.67 25.94 6.14
CA ASN A 56 1.69 25.83 7.60
C ASN A 56 0.79 26.92 8.20
N GLY A 57 -0.37 26.53 8.72
CA GLY A 57 -1.34 27.45 9.34
C GLY A 57 -2.81 27.17 9.00
N SER A 58 -3.11 26.27 8.06
CA SER A 58 -4.49 25.85 7.83
C SER A 58 -4.88 24.64 8.68
N ASP A 59 -6.11 24.62 9.17
CA ASP A 59 -6.64 23.49 9.96
C ASP A 59 -6.79 22.22 9.11
N ASN A 60 -6.69 22.34 7.79
CA ASN A 60 -6.91 21.26 6.85
C ASN A 60 -5.61 20.58 6.37
N ILE A 61 -4.43 20.89 6.94
CA ILE A 61 -3.17 20.28 6.49
C ILE A 61 -3.18 18.75 6.66
N ASN A 62 -2.77 18.06 5.60
CA ASN A 62 -2.51 16.62 5.59
C ASN A 62 -0.99 16.35 5.55
N PRO A 63 -0.37 15.91 6.67
CA PRO A 63 1.08 15.67 6.75
C PRO A 63 1.57 14.59 5.77
N GLY A 64 0.75 13.57 5.49
CA GLY A 64 1.08 12.52 4.53
C GLY A 64 1.22 13.09 3.12
N TYR A 65 0.24 13.90 2.70
CA TYR A 65 0.29 14.63 1.43
C TYR A 65 1.50 15.58 1.36
N GLN A 66 1.73 16.39 2.40
CA GLN A 66 2.85 17.35 2.42
C GLN A 66 4.21 16.64 2.28
N THR A 67 4.36 15.46 2.88
CA THR A 67 5.58 14.65 2.76
C THR A 67 5.77 14.17 1.33
N ARG A 68 4.73 13.57 0.72
CA ARG A 68 4.76 13.13 -0.68
C ARG A 68 5.04 14.30 -1.63
N TYR A 69 4.40 15.44 -1.43
CA TYR A 69 4.64 16.65 -2.22
C TYR A 69 6.11 17.08 -2.16
N ASN A 70 6.71 17.13 -0.96
CA ASN A 70 8.11 17.51 -0.80
C ASN A 70 9.12 16.52 -1.40
N ILE A 71 8.73 15.26 -1.59
CA ILE A 71 9.54 14.27 -2.28
C ILE A 71 9.50 14.51 -3.79
N PHE A 72 8.36 14.89 -4.35
CA PHE A 72 8.18 15.10 -5.80
C PHE A 72 8.40 16.53 -6.28
N LYS A 73 8.46 17.52 -5.39
CA LYS A 73 8.73 18.92 -5.78
C LYS A 73 10.06 19.01 -6.53
N ASP A 74 10.19 20.05 -7.33
CA ASP A 74 11.36 20.30 -8.18
C ASP A 74 11.59 19.20 -9.24
N SER A 75 10.53 18.48 -9.62
CA SER A 75 10.56 17.43 -10.64
C SER A 75 11.58 16.31 -10.35
N LYS A 76 11.73 15.96 -9.07
CA LYS A 76 12.60 14.85 -8.66
C LYS A 76 12.15 13.53 -9.29
N LEU A 77 13.11 12.82 -9.87
CA LEU A 77 12.90 11.48 -10.42
C LEU A 77 12.96 10.45 -9.30
N ILE A 78 12.02 9.51 -9.32
CA ILE A 78 11.98 8.37 -8.41
C ILE A 78 12.03 7.11 -9.26
N ASP A 79 13.05 6.29 -9.01
CA ASP A 79 13.20 5.00 -9.66
C ASP A 79 12.47 3.91 -8.86
N MET A 80 11.73 3.06 -9.56
CA MET A 80 11.12 1.88 -8.96
C MET A 80 12.19 0.80 -8.79
N ILE A 81 12.48 0.45 -7.53
CA ILE A 81 13.42 -0.63 -7.21
C ILE A 81 12.62 -1.89 -6.93
N GLY A 82 12.52 -2.75 -7.95
CA GLY A 82 11.86 -4.05 -7.87
C GLY A 82 10.47 -4.09 -8.54
N PRO A 83 9.81 -5.25 -8.50
CA PRO A 83 8.50 -5.42 -9.12
C PRO A 83 7.44 -4.59 -8.40
N LEU A 84 6.57 -3.94 -9.18
CA LEU A 84 5.38 -3.29 -8.65
C LEU A 84 4.48 -4.34 -7.99
N HIS A 85 4.37 -4.30 -6.66
CA HIS A 85 3.39 -5.10 -5.94
C HIS A 85 2.01 -4.45 -6.16
N PHE A 86 1.33 -4.89 -7.22
CA PHE A 86 0.00 -4.45 -7.56
C PHE A 86 -1.04 -5.39 -6.90
N ASP A 87 -1.45 -5.02 -5.70
CA ASP A 87 -2.37 -5.82 -4.88
C ASP A 87 -3.70 -6.07 -5.58
N LEU A 88 -4.21 -5.08 -6.32
CA LEU A 88 -5.52 -5.14 -6.99
C LEU A 88 -5.57 -6.22 -8.08
N GLY A 89 -4.46 -6.49 -8.76
CA GLY A 89 -4.38 -7.55 -9.77
C GLY A 89 -4.19 -8.95 -9.21
N ASN A 90 -3.80 -9.07 -7.95
CA ASN A 90 -3.57 -10.34 -7.27
C ASN A 90 -4.71 -10.77 -6.35
N GLN A 91 -5.80 -9.98 -6.28
CA GLN A 91 -6.99 -10.39 -5.54
C GLN A 91 -7.85 -11.34 -6.38
N SER A 92 -8.35 -12.40 -5.75
CA SER A 92 -9.38 -13.25 -6.34
C SER A 92 -10.59 -12.39 -6.71
N LYS A 93 -11.10 -12.52 -7.94
CA LYS A 93 -12.32 -11.82 -8.38
C LYS A 93 -13.46 -12.15 -7.41
N CYS A 94 -13.80 -11.23 -6.52
CA CYS A 94 -14.97 -11.34 -5.65
C CYS A 94 -16.23 -10.92 -6.45
N LEU A 95 -16.44 -11.57 -7.60
CA LEU A 95 -17.63 -11.39 -8.41
C LEU A 95 -18.63 -12.46 -7.99
N ILE A 96 -19.89 -12.04 -7.83
CA ILE A 96 -21.00 -12.99 -7.71
C ILE A 96 -21.01 -13.84 -8.99
N ASN A 97 -21.28 -15.15 -8.86
CA ASN A 97 -21.39 -16.05 -10.00
C ASN A 97 -22.28 -15.41 -11.10
N SER A 98 -21.83 -15.50 -12.35
CA SER A 98 -22.50 -14.96 -13.54
C SER A 98 -22.47 -13.44 -13.73
N VAL A 99 -21.63 -12.71 -12.98
CA VAL A 99 -21.34 -11.29 -13.26
C VAL A 99 -20.01 -11.17 -14.01
N ASN A 100 -20.07 -10.65 -15.25
CA ASN A 100 -18.87 -10.31 -16.02
C ASN A 100 -18.38 -8.92 -15.62
N PHE A 101 -17.07 -8.77 -15.44
CA PHE A 101 -16.40 -7.49 -15.23
C PHE A 101 -15.46 -7.23 -16.40
N GLU A 102 -15.63 -6.07 -17.03
CA GLU A 102 -14.81 -5.58 -18.12
C GLU A 102 -14.21 -4.23 -17.70
N LEU A 103 -12.89 -4.12 -17.82
CA LEU A 103 -12.13 -2.90 -17.54
C LEU A 103 -11.93 -2.21 -18.90
N SER A 104 -12.59 -1.08 -19.10
CA SER A 104 -12.42 -0.20 -20.26
C SER A 104 -11.34 0.83 -20.04
#